data_AF-A0A966AJP9-F1
#
_entry.id   AF-A0A966AJP9-F1
#
_cell.length_a   1.000
_cell.length_b   1.000
_cell.length_c   1.000
_cell.angle_alpha   90.00
_cell.angle_beta   90.00
_cell.angle_gamma   90.00
#
_symmetry.space_group_name_H-M   'P 1'
#
loop_
_entity.id
_entity.type
_entity.pdbx_description
1 polymer ?
#
loop_
_entity_poly.entity_id
_entity_poly.type
_entity_poly.pdbx_seq_one_letter_code
_entity_poly.pdbx_strand_id
1 'polypeptide(L)'
;MGNQIVIVRQTADSLVFLGLVGTVIGFIVALSGVDPQASAQLDEVAAMVGTLVAGMSIALYTTLVGAVLHVWLMVNHRFLATGTSDLFNAIVELGEQRVGV
;
A
#
# COMPACT_ATOMS: atom_id res chain seq x y z
N MET A 1 6.29 -16.72 19.49
CA MET A 1 5.83 -15.32 19.37
C MET A 1 6.09 -14.66 18.00
N GLY A 2 6.71 -15.32 17.02
CA GLY A 2 7.04 -14.68 15.72
C GLY A 2 5.90 -14.57 14.69
N ASN A 3 4.82 -15.34 14.83
CA ASN A 3 3.82 -15.47 13.75
C ASN A 3 2.99 -14.20 13.53
N GLN A 4 2.64 -13.45 14.59
CA GLN A 4 1.76 -12.28 14.45
C GLN A 4 2.48 -11.06 13.86
N ILE A 5 3.76 -10.89 14.19
CA ILE A 5 4.65 -9.85 13.65
C ILE A 5 4.84 -10.05 12.13
N VAL A 6 4.95 -11.30 11.70
CA VAL A 6 5.10 -11.66 10.28
C VAL A 6 3.82 -11.36 9.50
N ILE A 7 2.64 -11.64 10.06
CA ILE A 7 1.35 -11.40 9.38
C ILE A 7 1.17 -9.92 9.06
N VAL A 8 1.39 -9.01 10.01
CA VAL A 8 1.18 -7.57 9.78
C VAL A 8 2.12 -7.04 8.71
N ARG A 9 3.40 -7.44 8.74
CA ARG A 9 4.36 -7.09 7.70
C ARG A 9 3.95 -7.64 6.34
N GLN A 10 3.50 -8.88 6.27
CA GLN A 10 3.09 -9.50 5.01
C GLN A 10 1.82 -8.85 4.43
N THR A 11 0.87 -8.46 5.29
CA THR A 11 -0.29 -7.65 4.87
C THR A 11 0.16 -6.29 4.36
N ALA A 12 1.10 -5.62 5.04
CA ALA A 12 1.66 -4.36 4.57
C ALA A 12 2.27 -4.53 3.17
N ASP A 13 3.20 -5.47 2.99
CA ASP A 13 3.88 -5.69 1.71
C ASP A 13 2.89 -6.04 0.57
N SER A 14 1.80 -6.74 0.89
CA SER A 14 0.72 -7.03 -0.06
C SER A 14 -0.03 -5.77 -0.53
N LEU A 15 -0.11 -4.71 0.28
CA LEU A 15 -0.73 -3.43 -0.10
C LEU A 15 0.07 -2.70 -1.19
N VAL A 16 1.40 -2.83 -1.18
CA VAL A 16 2.25 -2.29 -2.27
C VAL A 16 1.99 -3.06 -3.55
N PHE A 17 1.87 -4.38 -3.47
CA PHE A 17 1.52 -5.21 -4.61
C PHE A 17 0.13 -4.87 -5.16
N LEU A 18 -0.84 -4.58 -4.29
CA LEU A 18 -2.16 -4.10 -4.68
C LEU A 18 -2.08 -2.77 -5.46
N GLY A 19 -1.22 -1.85 -5.03
CA GLY A 19 -0.96 -0.60 -5.75
C GLY A 19 -0.42 -0.84 -7.17
N LEU A 20 0.51 -1.79 -7.32
CA LEU A 20 1.04 -2.21 -8.61
C LEU A 20 -0.01 -2.88 -9.50
N VAL A 21 -0.90 -3.71 -8.95
CA VAL A 21 -2.04 -4.25 -9.72
C VAL A 21 -2.91 -3.11 -10.25
N GLY A 22 -3.12 -2.07 -9.45
CA GLY A 22 -3.86 -0.89 -9.88
C GLY A 22 -3.18 -0.09 -11.00
N THR A 23 -1.85 -0.07 -11.09
CA THR A 23 -1.16 0.55 -12.25
C THR A 23 -1.42 -0.22 -13.55
N VAL A 24 -1.41 -1.56 -13.48
CA VAL A 24 -1.75 -2.41 -14.63
C VAL A 24 -3.19 -2.15 -15.07
N ILE A 25 -4.14 -2.09 -14.13
CA ILE A 25 -5.55 -1.78 -14.45
C ILE A 25 -5.67 -0.38 -15.05
N GLY A 26 -5.00 0.62 -14.49
CA GLY A 26 -5.03 1.99 -15.01
C GLY A 26 -4.47 2.08 -16.42
N PHE A 27 -3.41 1.34 -16.75
CA PHE A 27 -2.89 1.28 -18.12
C PHE A 27 -3.83 0.56 -19.09
N ILE A 28 -4.51 -0.50 -18.66
CA ILE A 28 -5.54 -1.18 -19.47
C ILE A 28 -6.65 -0.18 -19.84
N VAL A 29 -7.13 0.61 -18.86
CA VAL A 29 -8.15 1.64 -19.10
C VAL A 29 -7.61 2.75 -20.00
N ALA A 30 -6.40 3.23 -19.74
CA ALA A 30 -5.78 4.30 -20.53
C ALA A 30 -5.67 3.94 -22.02
N LEU A 31 -5.23 2.71 -22.31
CA LEU A 31 -5.05 2.22 -23.67
C LEU A 31 -6.36 1.81 -24.36
N SER A 32 -7.44 1.58 -23.59
CA SER A 32 -8.73 1.14 -24.16
C SER A 32 -9.40 2.16 -25.09
N GLY A 33 -9.09 3.45 -24.93
CA GLY A 33 -9.63 4.53 -25.77
C GLY A 33 -8.67 5.00 -26.86
N VAL A 34 -7.54 4.32 -27.06
CA VAL A 34 -6.58 4.65 -28.11
C VAL A 34 -6.97 3.94 -29.40
N ASP A 35 -7.54 4.68 -30.34
CA ASP A 35 -7.75 4.21 -31.71
C ASP A 35 -6.65 4.77 -32.64
N PRO A 36 -5.74 3.93 -33.17
CA PRO A 36 -4.70 4.38 -34.08
C PRO A 36 -5.22 4.79 -35.46
N GLN A 37 -6.48 4.50 -35.80
CA GLN A 37 -7.15 4.91 -37.03
C GLN A 37 -8.03 6.16 -36.83
N ALA A 38 -8.11 6.69 -35.61
CA ALA A 38 -8.86 7.91 -35.33
C ALA A 38 -8.41 9.04 -36.26
N SER A 39 -9.38 9.70 -36.88
CA SER A 39 -9.16 10.88 -37.67
C SER A 39 -8.63 12.00 -36.77
N ALA A 40 -7.79 12.91 -37.32
CA ALA A 40 -7.26 14.04 -36.56
C ALA A 40 -8.31 15.12 -36.24
N GLN A 41 -9.59 14.75 -36.15
CA GLN A 41 -10.65 15.60 -35.66
C GLN A 41 -10.43 15.87 -34.17
N LEU A 42 -10.58 17.15 -33.78
CA LEU A 42 -10.32 17.61 -32.42
C LEU A 42 -11.12 16.83 -31.37
N ASP A 43 -12.35 16.43 -31.70
CA ASP A 43 -13.24 15.70 -30.78
C ASP A 43 -12.73 14.28 -30.48
N GLU A 44 -12.18 13.58 -31.48
CA GLU A 44 -11.64 12.22 -31.32
C GLU A 44 -10.34 12.24 -30.49
N VAL A 45 -9.49 13.23 -30.70
CA VAL A 45 -8.28 13.44 -29.91
C VAL A 45 -8.62 13.79 -28.46
N ALA A 46 -9.62 14.65 -28.23
CA ALA A 46 -10.05 15.01 -26.88
C ALA A 46 -10.59 13.79 -26.11
N ALA A 47 -11.38 12.93 -26.76
CA ALA A 47 -11.87 11.69 -26.16
C ALA A 47 -10.74 10.71 -25.81
N MET A 48 -9.76 10.56 -26.70
CA MET A 48 -8.58 9.72 -26.46
C MET A 48 -7.76 10.23 -25.27
N VAL A 49 -7.51 11.54 -25.19
CA VAL A 49 -6.81 12.15 -24.05
C VAL A 49 -7.61 11.96 -22.75
N GLY A 50 -8.94 12.08 -22.81
CA GLY A 50 -9.81 11.84 -21.66
C GLY A 50 -9.65 10.43 -21.08
N THR A 51 -9.65 9.40 -21.94
CA THR A 51 -9.47 8.00 -21.50
C THR A 51 -8.06 7.72 -20.97
N LEU A 52 -7.03 8.28 -21.61
CA LEU A 52 -5.64 8.21 -21.12
C LEU A 52 -5.48 8.83 -19.73
N VAL A 53 -6.03 10.03 -19.53
CA VAL A 53 -5.99 10.73 -18.23
C VAL A 53 -6.77 9.95 -17.17
N ALA A 54 -7.94 9.40 -17.53
CA ALA A 54 -8.72 8.57 -16.62
C ALA A 54 -7.93 7.34 -16.17
N GLY A 55 -7.36 6.56 -17.10
CA GLY A 55 -6.56 5.39 -16.76
C GLY A 55 -5.30 5.72 -15.94
N MET A 56 -4.61 6.81 -16.28
CA MET A 56 -3.47 7.30 -15.51
C MET A 56 -3.87 7.71 -14.09
N SER A 57 -5.02 8.37 -13.92
CA SER A 57 -5.50 8.76 -12.59
C SER A 57 -5.76 7.54 -11.71
N ILE A 58 -6.37 6.48 -12.26
CA ILE A 58 -6.60 5.22 -11.56
C ILE A 58 -5.26 4.62 -11.10
N ALA A 59 -4.29 4.51 -12.00
CA ALA A 59 -2.96 3.97 -11.70
C ALA A 59 -2.25 4.72 -10.56
N LEU A 60 -2.29 6.06 -10.60
CA LEU A 60 -1.66 6.91 -9.59
C LEU A 60 -2.37 6.82 -8.24
N TYR A 61 -3.71 6.87 -8.22
CA TYR A 61 -4.47 6.77 -6.97
C TYR A 61 -4.29 5.42 -6.29
N THR A 62 -4.35 4.31 -7.01
CA THR A 62 -4.17 2.98 -6.41
C THR A 62 -2.74 2.79 -5.88
N THR A 63 -1.74 3.33 -6.59
CA THR A 63 -0.34 3.31 -6.12
C THR A 63 -0.18 4.11 -4.84
N LEU A 64 -0.74 5.32 -4.81
CA LEU A 64 -0.71 6.19 -3.63
C LEU A 64 -1.38 5.51 -2.44
N VAL A 65 -2.58 4.98 -2.62
CA VAL A 65 -3.33 4.29 -1.56
C VAL A 65 -2.54 3.08 -1.04
N GLY A 66 -2.00 2.24 -1.92
CA GLY A 66 -1.18 1.09 -1.52
C GLY A 66 0.05 1.48 -0.70
N ALA A 67 0.77 2.52 -1.13
CA ALA A 67 1.94 3.04 -0.42
C ALA A 67 1.58 3.67 0.94
N VAL A 68 0.54 4.51 0.99
CA VAL A 68 0.09 5.17 2.21
C VAL A 68 -0.37 4.13 3.24
N LEU A 69 -1.16 3.14 2.83
CA LEU A 69 -1.60 2.07 3.73
C LEU A 69 -0.42 1.21 4.22
N HIS A 70 0.56 0.91 3.36
CA HIS A 70 1.77 0.17 3.76
C HIS A 70 2.52 0.91 4.89
N VAL A 71 2.81 2.20 4.68
CA VAL A 71 3.51 3.02 5.68
C VAL A 71 2.70 3.11 6.97
N TRP A 72 1.39 3.35 6.86
CA TRP A 72 0.50 3.42 8.01
C TRP A 72 0.56 2.14 8.85
N LEU A 73 0.43 0.97 8.20
CA LEU A 73 0.44 -0.32 8.89
C LEU A 73 1.80 -0.61 9.54
N MET A 74 2.90 -0.27 8.86
CA MET A 74 4.25 -0.42 9.39
C MET A 74 4.51 0.44 10.63
N VAL A 75 3.99 1.68 10.65
CA VAL A 75 4.08 2.56 11.82
C VAL A 75 3.31 1.98 13.01
N ASN A 76 2.06 1.59 12.80
CA ASN A 76 1.25 0.96 13.86
C ASN A 76 1.92 -0.32 14.40
N HIS A 77 2.45 -1.14 13.51
CA HIS A 77 3.18 -2.34 13.89
C HIS A 77 4.41 -2.03 14.76
N ARG A 78 5.19 -1.00 14.41
CA ARG A 78 6.35 -0.58 15.21
C ARG A 78 5.95 -0.14 16.61
N PHE A 79 4.88 0.66 16.74
CA PHE A 79 4.37 1.06 18.06
C PHE A 79 3.98 -0.16 18.91
N LEU A 80 3.27 -1.13 18.35
CA LEU A 80 2.88 -2.35 19.06
C LEU A 80 4.09 -3.20 19.46
N ALA A 81 5.07 -3.37 18.56
CA ALA A 81 6.27 -4.16 18.82
C ALA A 81 7.13 -3.54 19.93
N THR A 82 7.32 -2.23 19.92
CA THR A 82 8.03 -1.50 20.97
C THR A 82 7.28 -1.60 22.29
N GLY A 83 5.98 -1.27 22.32
CA GLY A 83 5.20 -1.34 23.56
C GLY A 83 5.11 -2.74 24.18
N THR A 84 5.08 -3.79 23.35
CA THR A 84 5.15 -5.18 23.83
C THR A 84 6.52 -5.50 24.44
N SER A 85 7.60 -5.00 23.83
CA SER A 85 8.97 -5.21 24.34
C SER A 85 9.18 -4.49 25.67
N ASP A 86 8.70 -3.26 25.79
CA ASP A 86 8.77 -2.48 27.02
C ASP A 86 7.97 -3.15 28.15
N LEU A 87 6.77 -3.63 27.85
CA LEU A 87 5.95 -4.37 28.81
C LEU A 87 6.63 -5.68 29.25
N PHE A 88 7.23 -6.41 28.30
CA PHE A 88 7.95 -7.64 28.61
C PHE A 88 9.13 -7.37 29.55
N ASN A 89 9.94 -6.34 29.26
CA ASN A 89 11.06 -5.96 30.12
C ASN A 89 10.59 -5.54 31.51
N ALA A 90 9.52 -4.75 31.62
CA ALA A 90 8.96 -4.36 32.91
C ALA A 90 8.46 -5.56 33.73
N ILE A 91 7.86 -6.56 33.09
CA ILE A 91 7.42 -7.79 33.76
C ILE A 91 8.64 -8.60 34.25
N VAL A 92 9.70 -8.70 33.44
CA VAL A 92 10.93 -9.41 33.82
C VAL A 92 11.59 -8.71 35.01
N GLU A 93 11.75 -7.38 34.96
CA GLU A 93 12.36 -6.60 36.04
C GLU A 93 11.58 -6.72 37.35
N LEU A 94 10.23 -6.67 37.30
CA LEU A 94 9.38 -6.93 38.46
C LEU A 94 9.52 -8.37 38.99
N GLY A 95 9.75 -9.34 38.11
CA GLY A 95 10.01 -10.72 38.45
C GLY A 95 11.34 -10.90 39.18
N GLU A 96 12.41 -10.30 38.66
CA GLU A 96 13.75 -10.32 39.26
C GLU A 96 13.73 -9.69 40.66
N GLN A 97 13.08 -8.52 40.80
CA GLN A 97 12.90 -7.85 42.11
C GLN A 97 12.14 -8.70 43.14
N ARG A 98 11.18 -9.53 42.71
CA ARG A 98 10.42 -10.41 43.60
C ARG A 98 11.18 -11.66 44.03
N VAL A 99 12.07 -12.19 43.19
CA VAL A 99 12.82 -13.42 43.48
C VAL A 99 14.08 -13.12 44.32
N GLY A 100 14.50 -11.85 44.43
CA GLY A 100 15.53 -11.43 45.39
C GLY A 100 16.93 -11.91 45.02
N VAL A 101 17.28 -11.78 43.73
CA VAL A 101 18.68 -11.76 43.28
C VAL A 101 19.06 -10.31 43.03
#